data_AF-A0A3D3FGH1-F1
#
_entry.id   AF-A0A3D3FGH1-F1
#
_cell.length_a   1.000
_cell.length_b   1.000
_cell.length_c   1.000
_cell.angle_alpha   90.00
_cell.angle_beta   90.00
_cell.angle_gamma   90.00
#
_symmetry.space_group_name_H-M   'P 1'
#
loop_
_entity.id
_entity.type
_entity.pdbx_description
1 polymer ?
#
loop_
_entity_poly.entity_id
_entity_poly.type
_entity_poly.pdbx_seq_one_letter_code
_entity_poly.pdbx_strand_id
1 'polypeptide(L)'
;MKRSRKMQTAEEPPLTSQQVQKGLSTHTLGKKTICLSTTSSTNDEIKKLALAGAPDGTVVTAEQQTNGRGRRGHVWDSPSDGGLYFTVLLRAPHLPQPLTNVTLLSGLAVCNALRENFPVNAQIKWPNDIVIGSKKICGIIAEADLNKDGSHWVSVGIGINVNNTSFPKEL
;
A
#
# COMPACT_ATOMS: atom_id res chain seq x y z
N MET A 1 -2.42 -23.28 36.68
CA MET A 1 -2.09 -23.37 35.24
C MET A 1 -3.32 -23.04 34.41
N LYS A 2 -3.45 -21.81 33.92
CA LYS A 2 -4.53 -21.44 32.97
C LYS A 2 -4.04 -21.73 31.56
N ARG A 3 -4.65 -22.71 30.89
CA ARG A 3 -4.42 -22.99 29.47
C ARG A 3 -4.88 -21.77 28.66
N SER A 4 -3.93 -21.03 28.11
CA SER A 4 -4.20 -19.99 27.12
C SER A 4 -4.78 -20.65 25.88
N ARG A 5 -6.07 -20.42 25.60
CA ARG A 5 -6.67 -20.75 24.30
C ARG A 5 -6.01 -19.82 23.28
N LYS A 6 -5.08 -20.34 22.48
CA LYS A 6 -4.73 -19.72 21.19
C LYS A 6 -6.03 -19.63 20.40
N MET A 7 -6.57 -18.44 20.21
CA MET A 7 -7.57 -18.21 19.18
C MET A 7 -6.86 -18.47 17.85
N GLN A 8 -7.14 -19.61 17.22
CA GLN A 8 -6.91 -19.78 15.79
C GLN A 8 -7.85 -18.80 15.10
N THR A 9 -7.33 -17.67 14.66
CA THR A 9 -8.00 -16.85 13.65
C THR A 9 -8.14 -17.76 12.42
N ALA A 10 -9.37 -17.98 11.95
CA ALA A 10 -9.56 -18.64 10.67
C ALA A 10 -8.73 -17.87 9.63
N GLU A 11 -7.95 -18.56 8.81
CA GLU A 11 -7.27 -17.93 7.68
C GLU A 11 -8.35 -17.31 6.80
N GLU A 12 -8.44 -15.97 6.79
CA GLU A 12 -9.31 -15.29 5.85
C GLU A 12 -8.80 -15.58 4.43
N PRO A 13 -9.70 -15.85 3.47
CA PRO A 13 -9.29 -16.13 2.11
C PRO A 13 -8.56 -14.91 1.51
N PRO A 14 -7.58 -15.12 0.62
CA PRO A 14 -6.87 -14.03 -0.04
C PRO A 14 -7.81 -13.03 -0.71
N LEU A 15 -7.40 -11.76 -0.72
CA LEU A 15 -8.16 -10.69 -1.33
C LEU A 15 -8.26 -10.90 -2.84
N THR A 16 -9.47 -10.87 -3.39
CA THR A 16 -9.69 -10.99 -4.84
C THR A 16 -9.98 -9.64 -5.49
N SER A 17 -9.64 -9.50 -6.78
CA SER A 17 -9.93 -8.27 -7.53
C SER A 17 -11.41 -7.92 -7.53
N GLN A 18 -12.29 -8.93 -7.54
CA GLN A 18 -13.74 -8.73 -7.49
C GLN A 18 -14.20 -8.16 -6.16
N GLN A 19 -13.66 -8.64 -5.03
CA GLN A 19 -13.97 -8.09 -3.71
C GLN A 19 -13.54 -6.63 -3.60
N VAL A 20 -12.32 -6.31 -4.04
CA VAL A 20 -11.81 -4.92 -4.06
C VAL A 20 -12.71 -4.03 -4.89
N GLN A 21 -13.00 -4.42 -6.13
CA GLN A 21 -13.82 -3.62 -7.04
C GLN A 21 -15.25 -3.42 -6.51
N LYS A 22 -15.85 -4.44 -5.88
CA LYS A 22 -17.19 -4.33 -5.29
C LYS A 22 -17.22 -3.38 -4.08
N GLY A 23 -16.11 -3.26 -3.35
CA GLY A 23 -15.98 -2.35 -2.22
C GLY A 23 -15.68 -0.89 -2.59
N LEU A 24 -15.41 -0.60 -3.87
CA LEU A 24 -15.01 0.73 -4.33
C LEU A 24 -16.11 1.44 -5.12
N SER A 25 -16.45 2.65 -4.70
CA SER A 25 -17.34 3.59 -5.41
C SER A 25 -16.59 4.63 -6.26
N THR A 26 -15.27 4.51 -6.34
CA THR A 26 -14.37 5.40 -7.09
C THR A 26 -14.69 5.41 -8.58
N HIS A 27 -14.33 6.49 -9.30
CA HIS A 27 -14.45 6.53 -10.76
C HIS A 27 -13.19 6.04 -11.47
N THR A 28 -12.00 6.32 -10.91
CA THR A 28 -10.70 6.00 -11.53
C THR A 28 -9.94 4.91 -10.77
N LEU A 29 -9.69 5.10 -9.47
CA LEU A 29 -8.84 4.21 -8.68
C LEU A 29 -9.47 2.82 -8.51
N GLY A 30 -8.70 1.76 -8.73
CA GLY A 30 -9.14 0.37 -8.51
C GLY A 30 -10.08 -0.20 -9.57
N LYS A 31 -10.37 0.53 -10.66
CA LYS A 31 -11.16 -0.02 -11.78
C LYS A 31 -10.46 -1.19 -12.46
N LYS A 32 -9.13 -1.14 -12.56
CA LYS A 32 -8.30 -2.31 -12.84
C LYS A 32 -7.59 -2.71 -11.55
N THR A 33 -7.87 -3.91 -11.05
CA THR A 33 -7.24 -4.45 -9.85
C THR A 33 -6.62 -5.81 -10.14
N ILE A 34 -5.40 -6.04 -9.69
CA ILE A 34 -4.69 -7.31 -9.77
C ILE A 34 -4.31 -7.71 -8.35
N CYS A 35 -4.82 -8.85 -7.88
CA CYS A 35 -4.45 -9.42 -6.60
C CYS A 35 -3.53 -10.62 -6.79
N LEU A 36 -2.40 -10.61 -6.11
CA LEU A 36 -1.37 -11.65 -6.19
C LEU A 36 -1.23 -12.34 -4.83
N SER A 37 -0.96 -13.64 -4.81
CA SER A 37 -0.61 -14.31 -3.55
C SER A 37 0.78 -13.87 -3.08
N THR A 38 1.76 -13.86 -4.00
CA THR A 38 3.14 -13.47 -3.68
C THR A 38 3.74 -12.69 -4.85
N THR A 39 4.54 -11.68 -4.54
CA THR A 39 5.36 -10.95 -5.52
C THR A 39 6.71 -10.54 -4.91
N SER A 40 7.65 -10.09 -5.72
CA SER A 40 8.85 -9.41 -5.22
C SER A 40 8.48 -8.08 -4.58
N SER A 41 7.77 -7.22 -5.32
CA SER A 41 7.22 -5.96 -4.82
C SER A 41 6.04 -5.53 -5.68
N THR A 42 4.98 -5.05 -5.03
CA THR A 42 3.82 -4.44 -5.69
C THR A 42 4.20 -3.20 -6.52
N ASN A 43 5.24 -2.46 -6.10
CA ASN A 43 5.81 -1.36 -6.88
C ASN A 43 6.43 -1.82 -8.21
N ASP A 44 7.13 -2.95 -8.21
CA ASP A 44 7.73 -3.49 -9.43
C ASP A 44 6.66 -3.93 -10.42
N GLU A 45 5.59 -4.55 -9.93
CA GLU A 45 4.47 -4.96 -10.76
C GLU A 45 3.75 -3.76 -11.38
N ILE A 46 3.51 -2.69 -10.60
CA ILE A 46 2.95 -1.45 -11.17
C ILE A 46 3.90 -0.82 -12.19
N LYS A 47 5.21 -0.82 -11.96
CA LYS A 47 6.18 -0.31 -12.94
C LYS A 47 6.10 -1.08 -14.26
N LYS A 48 6.07 -2.42 -14.22
CA LYS A 48 5.90 -3.26 -15.42
C LYS A 48 4.60 -2.94 -16.14
N LEU A 49 3.49 -2.84 -15.40
CA LEU A 49 2.17 -2.53 -15.95
C LEU A 49 2.10 -1.11 -16.53
N ALA A 50 2.75 -0.14 -15.91
CA ALA A 50 2.83 1.23 -16.38
C ALA A 50 3.53 1.31 -17.73
N LEU A 51 4.67 0.60 -17.89
CA LEU A 51 5.40 0.49 -19.14
C LEU A 51 4.61 -0.26 -20.22
N ALA A 52 3.77 -1.22 -19.82
CA ALA A 52 2.84 -1.92 -20.72
C ALA A 52 1.55 -1.13 -21.03
N GLY A 53 1.44 0.14 -20.60
CA GLY A 53 0.29 1.00 -20.92
C GLY A 53 -0.95 0.77 -20.06
N ALA A 54 -0.82 0.20 -18.85
CA ALA A 54 -1.95 0.05 -17.94
C ALA A 54 -2.60 1.41 -17.61
N PRO A 55 -3.94 1.47 -17.47
CA PRO A 55 -4.67 2.72 -17.27
C PRO A 55 -4.38 3.36 -15.92
N ASP A 56 -4.66 4.67 -15.83
CA ASP A 56 -4.63 5.42 -14.58
C ASP A 56 -5.53 4.76 -13.52
N GLY A 57 -5.10 4.82 -12.26
CA GLY A 57 -5.79 4.20 -11.13
C GLY A 57 -5.69 2.67 -11.06
N THR A 58 -4.86 2.03 -11.88
CA THR A 58 -4.59 0.58 -11.73
C THR A 58 -4.02 0.28 -10.35
N VAL A 59 -4.54 -0.74 -9.66
CA VAL A 59 -4.08 -1.19 -8.35
C VAL A 59 -3.52 -2.61 -8.44
N VAL A 60 -2.35 -2.82 -7.85
CA VAL A 60 -1.81 -4.16 -7.58
C VAL A 60 -1.73 -4.35 -6.08
N THR A 61 -2.23 -5.47 -5.59
CA THR A 61 -2.11 -5.91 -4.20
C THR A 61 -1.46 -7.27 -4.14
N ALA A 62 -0.76 -7.57 -3.05
CA ALA A 62 -0.22 -8.89 -2.80
C ALA A 62 -0.40 -9.29 -1.33
N GLU A 63 -0.69 -10.56 -1.07
CA GLU A 63 -0.69 -11.07 0.31
C GLU A 63 0.73 -11.04 0.88
N GLN A 64 1.75 -11.34 0.08
CA GLN A 64 3.16 -11.33 0.49
C GLN A 64 4.06 -10.59 -0.51
N GLN A 65 5.06 -9.86 0.02
CA GLN A 65 6.19 -9.36 -0.77
C GLN A 65 7.50 -9.99 -0.29
N THR A 66 8.22 -10.67 -1.19
CA THR A 66 9.52 -11.29 -0.84
C THR A 66 10.67 -10.29 -0.81
N ASN A 67 10.49 -9.12 -1.41
CA ASN A 67 11.45 -8.02 -1.43
C ASN A 67 10.73 -6.67 -1.25
N GLY A 68 9.88 -6.60 -0.22
CA GLY A 68 9.16 -5.37 0.15
C GLY A 68 10.14 -4.23 0.42
N ARG A 69 9.91 -3.07 -0.21
CA ARG A 69 10.84 -1.95 -0.15
C ARG A 69 10.37 -0.86 0.80
N GLY A 70 11.32 -0.36 1.58
CA GLY A 70 11.30 0.90 2.33
C GLY A 70 12.03 2.01 1.56
N ARG A 71 12.01 3.23 2.10
CA ARG A 71 12.87 4.32 1.58
C ARG A 71 14.34 4.06 1.92
N ARG A 72 15.24 4.65 1.15
CA ARG A 72 16.70 4.65 1.43
C ARG A 72 17.30 3.25 1.62
N GLY A 73 16.77 2.26 0.90
CA GLY A 73 17.27 0.88 0.95
C GLY A 73 16.82 0.06 2.17
N HIS A 74 15.98 0.61 3.05
CA HIS A 74 15.34 -0.20 4.09
C HIS A 74 14.38 -1.22 3.47
N VAL A 75 14.17 -2.33 4.16
CA VAL A 75 13.19 -3.36 3.79
C VAL A 75 11.87 -3.06 4.49
N TRP A 76 10.75 -3.26 3.80
CA TRP A 76 9.43 -3.29 4.40
C TRP A 76 9.02 -4.76 4.57
N ASP A 77 8.99 -5.23 5.81
CA ASP A 77 8.57 -6.60 6.12
C ASP A 77 7.11 -6.81 5.69
N SER A 78 6.89 -7.81 4.84
CA SER A 78 5.62 -8.03 4.15
C SER A 78 5.20 -9.50 4.17
N PRO A 79 5.03 -10.11 5.35
CA PRO A 79 4.59 -11.50 5.44
C PRO A 79 3.16 -11.67 4.96
N SER A 80 2.80 -12.90 4.55
CA SER A 80 1.46 -13.25 4.07
C SER A 80 0.36 -13.10 5.12
N ASP A 81 0.72 -13.03 6.40
CA ASP A 81 -0.20 -12.91 7.51
C ASP A 81 -0.26 -11.47 8.06
N GLY A 82 -1.28 -10.75 7.61
CA GLY A 82 -1.82 -9.63 8.36
C GLY A 82 -1.38 -8.24 7.94
N GLY A 83 -0.61 -8.06 6.87
CA GLY A 83 -0.46 -6.73 6.29
C GLY A 83 -1.36 -6.51 5.08
N LEU A 84 -1.55 -5.24 4.73
CA LEU A 84 -2.13 -4.82 3.47
C LEU A 84 -1.03 -4.15 2.65
N TYR A 85 -0.63 -4.78 1.54
CA TYR A 85 0.44 -4.28 0.67
C TYR A 85 -0.09 -4.07 -0.74
N PHE A 86 -0.14 -2.82 -1.17
CA PHE A 86 -0.63 -2.48 -2.49
C PHE A 86 0.06 -1.26 -3.07
N THR A 87 0.01 -1.16 -4.39
CA THR A 87 0.53 0.00 -5.13
C THR A 87 -0.54 0.50 -6.09
N VAL A 88 -0.68 1.82 -6.13
CA VAL A 88 -1.58 2.52 -7.07
C VAL A 88 -0.74 3.17 -8.18
N LEU A 89 -1.15 2.97 -9.43
CA LEU A 89 -0.63 3.70 -10.59
C LEU A 89 -1.39 5.01 -10.74
N LEU A 90 -0.67 6.13 -10.75
CA LEU A 90 -1.19 7.46 -11.07
C LEU A 90 -0.53 8.00 -12.35
N ARG A 91 -1.28 8.63 -13.25
CA ARG A 91 -0.79 9.18 -14.52
C ARG A 91 -1.12 10.66 -14.70
N ALA A 92 -0.29 11.35 -15.50
CA ALA A 92 -0.61 12.69 -16.01
C ALA A 92 -1.86 12.67 -16.91
N PRO A 93 -2.60 13.79 -17.02
CA PRO A 93 -2.33 15.11 -16.42
C PRO A 93 -2.84 15.25 -14.97
N HIS A 94 -3.36 14.19 -14.35
CA HIS A 94 -4.00 14.24 -13.04
C HIS A 94 -3.03 14.23 -11.84
N LEU A 95 -1.72 14.26 -12.09
CA LEU A 95 -0.71 14.21 -11.04
C LEU A 95 -0.58 15.57 -10.32
N PRO A 96 -0.70 15.60 -8.97
CA PRO A 96 -0.41 16.79 -8.17
C PRO A 96 1.01 17.31 -8.42
N GLN A 97 1.16 18.63 -8.47
CA GLN A 97 2.47 19.29 -8.56
C GLN A 97 2.73 20.14 -7.30
N PRO A 98 3.97 20.13 -6.75
CA PRO A 98 5.06 19.21 -7.10
C PRO A 98 4.70 17.75 -6.77
N LEU A 99 5.32 16.77 -7.46
CA LEU A 99 5.05 15.34 -7.27
C LEU A 99 5.25 14.85 -5.82
N THR A 100 6.03 15.57 -5.02
CA THR A 100 6.14 15.32 -3.57
C THR A 100 4.81 15.40 -2.84
N ASN A 101 3.82 16.13 -3.38
CA ASN A 101 2.46 16.20 -2.84
C ASN A 101 1.73 14.85 -2.93
N VAL A 102 2.10 13.96 -3.87
CA VAL A 102 1.48 12.63 -3.97
C VAL A 102 1.65 11.86 -2.67
N THR A 103 2.87 11.80 -2.13
CA THR A 103 3.15 11.10 -0.87
C THR A 103 2.36 11.70 0.30
N LEU A 104 2.25 13.04 0.36
CA LEU A 104 1.51 13.73 1.42
C LEU A 104 0.01 13.46 1.34
N LEU A 105 -0.57 13.53 0.14
CA LEU A 105 -1.98 13.25 -0.10
C LEU A 105 -2.32 11.79 0.18
N SER A 106 -1.44 10.85 -0.19
CA SER A 106 -1.60 9.44 0.16
C SER A 106 -1.55 9.24 1.68
N GLY A 107 -0.64 9.91 2.39
CA GLY A 107 -0.58 9.86 3.85
C GLY A 107 -1.86 10.39 4.50
N LEU A 108 -2.40 11.50 3.99
CA LEU A 108 -3.67 12.05 4.45
C LEU A 108 -4.83 11.09 4.18
N ALA A 109 -4.90 10.48 3.00
CA ALA A 109 -5.92 9.51 2.65
C ALA A 109 -5.89 8.29 3.57
N VAL A 110 -4.71 7.74 3.88
CA VAL A 110 -4.55 6.63 4.83
C VAL A 110 -4.96 7.05 6.24
N CYS A 111 -4.53 8.23 6.71
CA CYS A 111 -4.96 8.75 8.02
C CYS A 111 -6.49 8.88 8.13
N ASN A 112 -7.14 9.44 7.11
CA ASN A 112 -8.59 9.60 7.09
C ASN A 112 -9.29 8.25 7.11
N ALA A 113 -8.89 7.32 6.23
CA ALA A 113 -9.45 5.97 6.20
C ALA A 113 -9.32 5.26 7.55
N LEU A 114 -8.18 5.37 8.23
CA LEU A 114 -7.99 4.75 9.54
C LEU A 114 -8.86 5.39 10.63
N ARG A 115 -8.95 6.72 10.67
CA ARG A 115 -9.74 7.44 11.69
C ARG A 115 -11.25 7.29 11.49
N GLU A 116 -11.70 7.14 10.25
CA GLU A 116 -13.11 6.93 9.91
C GLU A 116 -13.60 5.53 10.28
N ASN A 117 -12.72 4.52 10.16
CA ASN A 117 -13.09 3.11 10.37
C ASN A 117 -12.69 2.58 11.75
N PHE A 118 -11.78 3.25 12.47
CA PHE A 118 -11.26 2.77 13.75
C PHE A 118 -11.09 3.92 14.76
N PRO A 119 -11.26 3.66 16.06
CA PRO A 119 -11.09 4.65 17.12
C PRO A 119 -9.60 4.89 17.44
N VAL A 120 -8.82 5.28 16.43
CA VAL A 120 -7.37 5.48 16.53
C VAL A 120 -6.98 6.89 16.11
N ASN A 121 -5.97 7.45 16.79
CA ASN A 121 -5.35 8.71 16.38
C ASN A 121 -4.18 8.45 15.44
N ALA A 122 -4.47 8.06 14.19
CA ALA A 122 -3.46 7.91 13.15
C ALA A 122 -2.89 9.29 12.78
N GLN A 123 -1.57 9.45 12.74
CA GLN A 123 -0.90 10.72 12.43
C GLN A 123 0.18 10.53 11.37
N ILE A 124 0.42 11.56 10.56
CA ILE A 124 1.51 11.57 9.59
C ILE A 124 2.81 11.89 10.34
N LYS A 125 3.73 10.94 10.40
CA LYS A 125 5.15 11.19 10.73
C LYS A 125 5.86 11.53 9.43
N TRP A 126 6.17 12.81 9.28
CA TRP A 126 6.66 13.35 8.03
C TRP A 126 7.96 12.65 7.54
N PRO A 127 8.11 12.39 6.23
CA PRO A 127 7.19 12.72 5.13
C PRO A 127 6.19 11.63 4.74
N ASN A 128 6.39 10.38 5.17
CA ASN A 128 5.84 9.25 4.42
C ASN A 128 5.42 8.06 5.31
N ASP A 129 5.45 8.25 6.63
CA ASP A 129 5.10 7.23 7.59
C ASP A 129 3.81 7.63 8.32
N ILE A 130 2.94 6.66 8.58
CA ILE A 130 1.79 6.85 9.47
C ILE A 130 2.09 6.16 10.79
N VAL A 131 1.78 6.85 11.88
CA VAL A 131 1.97 6.37 13.24
C VAL A 131 0.67 6.40 14.04
N ILE A 132 0.56 5.51 15.01
CA ILE A 132 -0.42 5.62 16.11
C ILE A 132 0.41 5.69 17.40
N GLY A 133 0.35 6.83 18.08
CA GLY A 133 1.30 7.14 19.14
C GLY A 133 2.74 7.17 18.59
N SER A 134 3.64 6.38 19.18
CA SER A 134 5.04 6.26 18.74
C SER A 134 5.27 5.14 17.72
N LYS A 135 4.27 4.31 17.41
CA LYS A 135 4.43 3.11 16.59
C LYS A 135 4.11 3.40 15.13
N LYS A 136 5.02 3.03 14.23
CA LYS A 136 4.80 3.06 12.79
C LYS A 136 3.84 1.94 12.39
N ILE A 137 2.78 2.30 11.67
CA ILE A 137 1.76 1.37 11.20
C ILE A 137 1.65 1.33 9.68
N CYS A 138 2.13 2.35 8.98
CA CYS A 138 2.15 2.37 7.53
C CYS A 138 3.39 3.09 7.01
N GLY A 139 3.93 2.57 5.91
CA GLY A 139 4.95 3.23 5.09
C GLY A 139 4.41 3.49 3.68
N ILE A 140 4.72 4.67 3.15
CA ILE A 140 4.35 5.09 1.81
C ILE A 140 5.60 5.38 0.99
N ILE A 141 5.64 4.90 -0.25
CA ILE A 141 6.71 5.13 -1.21
C ILE A 141 6.10 5.53 -2.54
N ALA A 142 6.42 6.74 -3.00
CA ALA A 142 6.13 7.19 -4.35
C ALA A 142 7.40 7.10 -5.21
N GLU A 143 7.33 6.39 -6.34
CA GLU A 143 8.38 6.35 -7.36
C GLU A 143 7.79 6.92 -8.66
N ALA A 144 8.49 7.85 -9.29
CA ALA A 144 8.03 8.51 -10.50
C ALA A 144 8.93 8.14 -11.68
N ASP A 145 8.32 8.01 -12.85
CA ASP A 145 9.03 7.96 -14.13
C ASP A 145 8.64 9.20 -14.94
N LEU A 146 9.66 9.99 -15.26
CA LEU A 146 9.52 11.28 -15.91
C LEU A 146 10.10 11.19 -17.32
N ASN A 147 9.33 10.62 -18.24
CA ASN A 147 9.75 10.56 -19.63
C ASN A 147 9.74 11.95 -20.28
N LYS A 148 10.69 12.15 -21.19
CA LYS A 148 10.85 13.43 -21.93
C LYS A 148 9.71 13.70 -22.91
N ASP A 149 8.91 12.69 -23.25
CA ASP A 149 7.77 12.77 -24.16
C ASP A 149 6.47 13.26 -23.50
N GLY A 150 6.52 13.61 -22.20
CA GLY A 150 5.37 14.06 -21.42
C GLY A 150 4.53 12.92 -20.83
N SER A 151 4.87 11.65 -21.10
CA SER A 151 4.25 10.51 -20.43
C SER A 151 4.83 10.38 -19.01
N HIS A 152 4.03 10.73 -18.02
CA HIS A 152 4.43 10.66 -16.62
C HIS A 152 3.53 9.70 -15.85
N TRP A 153 4.16 8.88 -15.04
CA TRP A 153 3.45 8.05 -14.08
C TRP A 153 4.16 8.05 -12.73
N VAL A 154 3.37 7.85 -11.68
CA VAL A 154 3.84 7.67 -10.30
C VAL A 154 3.24 6.37 -9.77
N SER A 155 4.09 5.48 -9.29
CA SER A 155 3.67 4.33 -8.48
C SER A 155 3.64 4.76 -7.02
N VAL A 156 2.52 4.53 -6.33
CA VAL A 156 2.35 4.85 -4.92
C VAL A 156 2.16 3.56 -4.14
N GLY A 157 3.26 3.04 -3.61
CA GLY A 157 3.28 1.86 -2.74
C GLY A 157 2.87 2.22 -1.33
N ILE A 158 1.92 1.45 -0.79
CA ILE A 158 1.37 1.62 0.55
C ILE A 158 1.41 0.25 1.23
N GLY A 159 2.22 0.16 2.29
CA GLY A 159 2.24 -0.99 3.19
C GLY A 159 1.62 -0.59 4.52
N ILE A 160 0.63 -1.34 5.00
CA ILE A 160 -0.06 -1.11 6.27
C ILE A 160 0.00 -2.37 7.11
N ASN A 161 0.43 -2.24 8.36
CA ASN A 161 0.35 -3.31 9.34
C ASN A 161 -1.07 -3.37 9.90
N VAL A 162 -1.77 -4.49 9.72
CA VAL A 162 -3.19 -4.64 10.12
C VAL A 162 -3.32 -5.67 11.24
N ASN A 163 -3.10 -6.94 10.91
CA ASN A 163 -3.16 -8.10 11.79
C ASN A 163 -1.76 -8.72 12.03
N ASN A 164 -0.67 -8.04 11.68
CA ASN A 164 0.69 -8.53 11.92
C ASN A 164 0.91 -8.81 13.41
N THR A 165 1.26 -10.06 13.75
CA THR A 165 1.46 -10.49 15.14
C THR A 165 2.94 -10.52 15.55
N SER A 166 3.85 -10.41 14.58
CA SER A 166 5.28 -10.37 14.81
C SER A 166 5.93 -9.33 13.91
N PHE A 167 7.04 -8.78 14.38
CA PHE A 167 7.84 -7.80 13.67
C PHE A 167 9.32 -8.16 13.80
N PRO A 168 10.17 -7.78 12.83
CA PRO A 168 11.61 -7.91 12.97
C PRO A 168 12.09 -7.18 14.23
N LYS A 169 13.09 -7.72 14.91
CA LYS A 169 13.61 -7.15 16.17
C LYS A 169 14.28 -5.78 15.98
N GLU A 170 14.54 -5.37 14.74
CA GLU A 170 15.36 -4.20 14.39
C GLU A 170 14.53 -2.98 13.91
N LEU A 171 13.24 -2.90 14.27
CA LEU A 171 12.37 -1.75 13.95
C LEU A 171 12.51 -0.56 14.92
#